data_AF-A0A1C2AN13-F1
#
_entry.id   AF-A0A1C2AN13-F1
#
_cell.length_a   1.000
_cell.length_b   1.000
_cell.length_c   1.000
_cell.angle_alpha   90.00
_cell.angle_beta   90.00
_cell.angle_gamma   90.00
#
_symmetry.space_group_name_H-M   'P 1'
#
loop_
_entity.id
_entity.type
_entity.pdbx_description
1 polymer ?
#
loop_
_entity_poly.entity_id
_entity_poly.type
_entity_poly.pdbx_seq_one_letter_code
_entity_poly.pdbx_strand_id
1 'polypeptide(L)'
;FNLYKTDKKKNVNINLSVVGSNSKQKNLLRNKLNALLEGVFLTRDLVSEPGNILHPDEYAKRIIKLRRFGLKVTVYDQKRLKKLGFNALLGVGQGSIRGSYMVTIEWNGNKNKSKPLAFVGKGVCFDTGGISLKPAKFMEDMTYDMAGSATVVGLMKTLALRKSKINAVGVVGLVENMPGANAQRPGDIVKSYSGQTIEVLNTDAEGRLVLADVLTYTEEKFK
;
A
#
# COMPACT_ATOMS: atom_id res chain seq x y z
N PHE A 1 12.38 10.37 10.27
CA PHE A 1 11.46 11.15 9.43
C PHE A 1 11.36 12.56 10.00
N ASN A 2 11.92 13.57 9.34
CA ASN A 2 11.96 14.97 9.81
C ASN A 2 11.38 15.95 8.78
N LEU A 3 10.59 15.46 7.83
CA LEU A 3 10.08 16.22 6.69
C LEU A 3 9.33 17.49 7.13
N TYR A 4 8.54 17.38 8.19
CA TYR A 4 7.67 18.42 8.73
C TYR A 4 8.28 19.24 9.87
N LYS A 5 9.54 19.00 10.26
CA LYS A 5 10.22 19.85 11.23
C LYS A 5 10.69 21.14 10.56
N THR A 6 10.39 22.27 11.17
CA THR A 6 10.89 23.60 10.76
C THR A 6 12.38 23.72 11.06
N ASP A 7 12.80 23.36 12.28
CA ASP A 7 14.21 23.24 12.65
C ASP A 7 14.79 21.88 12.21
N LYS A 8 15.28 21.86 10.97
CA LYS A 8 15.97 20.70 10.41
C LYS A 8 17.40 20.66 10.94
N LYS A 9 17.64 19.83 11.96
CA LYS A 9 19.02 19.48 12.37
C LYS A 9 19.85 19.09 11.14
N LYS A 10 21.10 19.58 11.07
CA LYS A 10 22.04 19.23 10.00
C LYS A 10 22.16 17.70 9.88
N ASN A 11 22.16 17.20 8.66
CA ASN A 11 22.46 15.79 8.40
C ASN A 11 23.87 15.50 8.91
N VAL A 12 23.98 14.62 9.91
CA VAL A 12 25.26 14.16 10.41
C VAL A 12 25.71 13.01 9.52
N ASN A 13 26.78 13.22 8.76
CA ASN A 13 27.41 12.16 7.99
C ASN A 13 28.33 11.36 8.91
N ILE A 14 27.95 10.11 9.20
CA ILE A 14 28.76 9.17 9.95
C ILE A 14 29.44 8.23 8.96
N ASN A 15 30.77 8.25 8.91
CA ASN A 15 31.56 7.32 8.10
C ASN A 15 31.91 6.09 8.94
N LEU A 16 31.34 4.93 8.59
CA LEU A 16 31.65 3.65 9.22
C LEU A 16 32.57 2.82 8.29
N SER A 17 33.79 2.57 8.74
CA SER A 17 34.75 1.69 8.05
C SER A 17 34.80 0.33 8.75
N VAL A 18 34.49 -0.74 8.02
CA VAL A 18 34.60 -2.12 8.52
C VAL A 18 35.88 -2.74 7.96
N VAL A 19 36.81 -3.14 8.84
CA VAL A 19 38.11 -3.72 8.46
C VAL A 19 38.16 -5.18 8.89
N GLY A 20 38.60 -6.07 7.99
CA GLY A 20 38.74 -7.50 8.26
C GLY A 20 39.61 -8.22 7.22
N SER A 21 40.19 -9.36 7.61
CA SER A 21 41.17 -10.13 6.81
C SER A 21 40.61 -10.73 5.52
N ASN A 22 39.28 -10.90 5.40
CA ASN A 22 38.59 -11.43 4.22
C ASN A 22 37.88 -10.36 3.37
N SER A 23 38.44 -9.15 3.24
CA SER A 23 37.83 -7.98 2.58
C SER A 23 37.62 -8.08 1.06
N LYS A 24 38.03 -9.17 0.40
CA LYS A 24 38.04 -9.30 -1.06
C LYS A 24 36.67 -9.54 -1.72
N GLN A 25 35.59 -9.79 -0.96
CA GLN A 25 34.26 -9.92 -1.57
C GLN A 25 33.68 -8.54 -1.89
N LYS A 26 33.77 -8.15 -3.18
CA LYS A 26 33.09 -6.99 -3.77
C LYS A 26 31.68 -6.83 -3.19
N ASN A 27 31.36 -5.60 -2.75
CA ASN A 27 30.10 -4.87 -2.47
C ASN A 27 28.70 -5.48 -2.79
N LEU A 28 28.54 -6.76 -3.14
CA LEU A 28 27.27 -7.39 -3.48
C LEU A 28 26.33 -7.43 -2.28
N LEU A 29 26.85 -7.75 -1.08
CA LEU A 29 26.10 -7.69 0.17
C LEU A 29 25.68 -6.25 0.47
N ARG A 30 26.58 -5.28 0.29
CA ARG A 30 26.28 -3.85 0.47
C ARG A 30 25.18 -3.37 -0.48
N ASN A 31 25.24 -3.73 -1.76
CA ASN A 31 24.19 -3.36 -2.74
C ASN A 31 22.85 -4.02 -2.41
N LYS A 32 22.87 -5.29 -1.99
CA LYS A 32 21.68 -6.03 -1.54
C LYS A 32 21.05 -5.39 -0.30
N LEU A 33 21.87 -4.94 0.66
CA LEU A 33 21.44 -4.25 1.88
C LEU A 33 20.94 -2.84 1.57
N ASN A 34 21.62 -2.08 0.72
CA ASN A 34 21.18 -0.75 0.31
C ASN A 34 19.79 -0.80 -0.33
N ALA A 35 19.53 -1.76 -1.22
CA ALA A 35 18.22 -1.92 -1.82
C ALA A 35 17.12 -2.28 -0.80
N LEU A 36 17.46 -3.06 0.24
CA LEU A 36 16.55 -3.35 1.34
C LEU A 36 16.26 -2.09 2.17
N LEU A 37 17.31 -1.33 2.52
CA LEU A 37 17.18 -0.06 3.25
C LEU A 37 16.31 0.94 2.49
N GLU A 38 16.48 1.04 1.17
CA GLU A 38 15.66 1.87 0.31
C GLU A 38 14.17 1.50 0.31
N GLY A 39 13.86 0.21 0.44
CA GLY A 39 12.49 -0.26 0.63
C GLY A 39 11.95 0.04 2.02
N VAL A 40 12.73 -0.26 3.07
CA VAL A 40 12.37 0.00 4.47
C VAL A 40 12.12 1.48 4.71
N PHE A 41 12.97 2.36 4.20
CA PHE A 41 12.78 3.80 4.31
C PHE A 41 11.55 4.28 3.55
N LEU A 42 11.29 3.74 2.35
CA LEU A 42 10.03 4.05 1.65
C LEU A 42 8.81 3.64 2.48
N THR A 43 8.79 2.42 3.02
CA THR A 43 7.70 1.94 3.89
C THR A 43 7.52 2.87 5.08
N ARG A 44 8.61 3.12 5.83
CA ARG A 44 8.58 3.97 7.03
C ARG A 44 8.10 5.37 6.71
N ASP A 45 8.62 5.96 5.64
CA ASP A 45 8.28 7.33 5.27
C ASP A 45 6.81 7.42 4.85
N LEU A 46 6.27 6.45 4.09
CA LEU A 46 4.83 6.39 3.77
C LEU A 46 3.97 6.25 5.04
N VAL A 47 4.33 5.35 5.96
CA VAL A 47 3.61 5.16 7.23
C VAL A 47 3.70 6.40 8.13
N SER A 48 4.78 7.17 8.04
CA SER A 48 4.98 8.39 8.84
C SER A 48 4.28 9.62 8.26
N GLU A 49 3.75 9.55 7.04
CA GLU A 49 3.00 10.66 6.47
C GLU A 49 1.67 10.87 7.21
N PRO A 50 1.25 12.12 7.46
CA PRO A 50 -0.06 12.37 8.02
C PRO A 50 -1.16 12.17 6.95
N GLY A 51 -2.36 11.77 7.39
CA GLY A 51 -3.47 11.41 6.48
C GLY A 51 -3.91 12.52 5.53
N ASN A 52 -3.77 13.79 5.93
CA ASN A 52 -4.05 14.94 5.06
C ASN A 52 -3.05 15.10 3.90
N ILE A 53 -1.84 14.53 4.02
CA ILE A 53 -0.82 14.55 2.97
C ILE A 53 -0.81 13.25 2.17
N LEU A 54 -0.88 12.09 2.84
CA LEU A 54 -0.91 10.78 2.18
C LEU A 54 -2.32 10.19 2.19
N HIS A 55 -3.21 10.86 1.48
CA HIS A 55 -4.54 10.33 1.14
C HIS A 55 -4.47 9.42 -0.12
N PRO A 56 -5.52 8.64 -0.45
CA PRO A 56 -5.45 7.64 -1.52
C PRO A 56 -5.01 8.17 -2.89
N ASP A 57 -5.47 9.36 -3.30
CA ASP A 57 -5.09 9.97 -4.58
C ASP A 57 -3.58 10.24 -4.66
N GLU A 58 -3.00 10.82 -3.59
CA GLU A 58 -1.56 11.11 -3.54
C GLU A 58 -0.76 9.82 -3.40
N TYR A 59 -1.26 8.86 -2.64
CA TYR A 59 -0.59 7.58 -2.49
C TYR A 59 -0.50 6.84 -3.83
N ALA A 60 -1.58 6.76 -4.60
CA ALA A 60 -1.56 6.20 -5.96
C ALA A 60 -0.54 6.92 -6.86
N LYS A 61 -0.48 8.25 -6.82
CA LYS A 61 0.53 9.05 -7.57
C LYS A 61 1.95 8.72 -7.16
N ARG A 62 2.24 8.53 -5.86
CA ARG A 62 3.57 8.15 -5.37
C ARG A 62 3.97 6.74 -5.82
N ILE A 63 3.04 5.79 -5.84
CA ILE A 63 3.31 4.43 -6.34
C ILE A 63 3.63 4.46 -7.84
N ILE A 64 2.96 5.29 -8.65
CA ILE A 64 3.28 5.46 -10.07
C ILE A 64 4.74 5.87 -10.30
N LYS A 65 5.33 6.70 -9.42
CA LYS A 65 6.73 7.12 -9.51
C LYS A 65 7.70 5.94 -9.42
N LEU A 66 7.29 4.78 -8.90
CA LEU A 66 8.12 3.58 -8.83
C LEU A 66 8.39 2.94 -10.20
N ARG A 67 7.66 3.34 -11.26
CA ARG A 67 7.96 2.93 -12.64
C ARG A 67 9.41 3.20 -13.04
N ARG A 68 10.02 4.25 -12.49
CA ARG A 68 11.44 4.58 -12.73
C ARG A 68 12.43 3.48 -12.32
N PHE A 69 12.00 2.53 -11.49
CA PHE A 69 12.81 1.39 -11.07
C PHE A 69 12.60 0.14 -11.95
N GLY A 70 11.85 0.25 -13.05
CA GLY A 70 11.53 -0.87 -13.94
C GLY A 70 10.31 -1.69 -13.51
N LEU A 71 9.52 -1.19 -12.56
CA LEU A 71 8.25 -1.79 -12.15
C LEU A 71 7.15 -1.39 -13.12
N LYS A 72 6.29 -2.34 -13.50
CA LYS A 72 5.04 -2.02 -14.22
C LYS A 72 3.97 -1.71 -13.19
N VAL A 73 3.46 -0.48 -13.19
CA VAL A 73 2.43 -0.01 -12.24
C VAL A 73 1.14 0.28 -12.99
N THR A 74 0.02 -0.30 -12.56
CA THR A 74 -1.32 -0.01 -13.09
C THR A 74 -2.23 0.48 -11.98
N VAL A 75 -2.86 1.63 -12.18
CA VAL A 75 -3.84 2.21 -11.25
C VAL A 75 -5.25 1.95 -11.78
N TYR A 76 -6.13 1.55 -10.87
CA TYR A 76 -7.55 1.34 -11.10
C TYR A 76 -8.27 2.40 -10.27
N ASP A 77 -8.81 3.42 -10.93
CA ASP A 77 -9.56 4.49 -10.29
C ASP A 77 -10.98 4.03 -9.93
N GLN A 78 -11.68 4.86 -9.16
CA GLN A 78 -13.05 4.60 -8.71
C GLN A 78 -14.01 4.26 -9.86
N LYS A 79 -13.90 4.93 -11.01
CA LYS A 79 -14.74 4.66 -12.19
C LYS A 79 -14.49 3.26 -12.74
N ARG A 80 -13.22 2.85 -12.84
CA ARG A 80 -12.84 1.51 -13.30
C ARG A 80 -13.22 0.44 -12.29
N LEU A 81 -13.00 0.68 -11.00
CA LEU A 81 -13.38 -0.23 -9.92
C LEU A 81 -14.90 -0.47 -9.89
N LYS A 82 -15.70 0.57 -10.10
CA LYS A 82 -17.16 0.45 -10.16
C LYS A 82 -17.60 -0.43 -11.33
N LYS A 83 -16.97 -0.27 -12.50
CA LYS A 83 -17.23 -1.13 -13.67
C LYS A 83 -16.83 -2.59 -13.45
N LEU A 84 -15.81 -2.83 -12.63
CA LEU A 84 -15.35 -4.17 -12.30
C LEU A 84 -16.15 -4.83 -11.17
N GLY A 85 -17.01 -4.09 -10.45
CA GLY A 85 -17.82 -4.63 -9.36
C GLY A 85 -17.11 -4.69 -8.01
N PHE A 86 -16.12 -3.83 -7.76
CA PHE A 86 -15.42 -3.72 -6.47
C PHE A 86 -16.26 -3.00 -5.40
N ASN A 87 -17.51 -3.43 -5.18
CA ASN A 87 -18.42 -2.68 -4.33
C ASN A 87 -18.07 -2.79 -2.84
N ALA A 88 -17.34 -3.81 -2.40
CA ALA A 88 -16.90 -3.91 -1.01
C ALA A 88 -15.79 -2.88 -0.72
N LEU A 89 -14.79 -2.75 -1.59
CA LEU A 89 -13.76 -1.71 -1.49
C LEU A 89 -14.37 -0.31 -1.66
N LEU A 90 -15.25 -0.12 -2.64
CA LEU A 90 -15.88 1.19 -2.88
C LEU A 90 -16.83 1.60 -1.75
N GLY A 91 -17.51 0.65 -1.12
CA GLY A 91 -18.36 0.89 0.06
C GLY A 91 -17.56 1.46 1.24
N VAL A 92 -16.32 1.03 1.43
CA VAL A 92 -15.46 1.60 2.47
C VAL A 92 -15.10 3.06 2.19
N GLY A 93 -14.73 3.39 0.95
CA GLY A 93 -14.21 4.72 0.62
C GLY A 93 -15.27 5.79 0.31
N GLN A 94 -16.53 5.42 0.06
CA GLN A 94 -17.56 6.38 -0.41
C GLN A 94 -17.93 7.49 0.58
N GLY A 95 -17.57 7.36 1.85
CA GLY A 95 -17.73 8.41 2.85
C GLY A 95 -16.70 9.54 2.74
N SER A 96 -15.55 9.30 2.11
CA SER A 96 -14.51 10.30 1.90
C SER A 96 -14.77 11.17 0.66
N ILE A 97 -14.24 12.39 0.68
CA ILE A 97 -14.13 13.25 -0.50
C ILE A 97 -13.00 12.82 -1.45
N ARG A 98 -12.09 11.95 -0.99
CA ARG A 98 -10.96 11.41 -1.74
C ARG A 98 -11.40 10.20 -2.56
N GLY A 99 -10.67 9.89 -3.62
CA GLY A 99 -10.96 8.73 -4.45
C GLY A 99 -10.59 7.41 -3.78
N SER A 100 -11.17 6.32 -4.29
CA SER A 100 -10.73 4.95 -3.99
C SER A 100 -9.95 4.37 -5.15
N TYR A 101 -8.88 3.62 -4.86
CA TYR A 101 -8.01 3.03 -5.86
C TYR A 101 -7.64 1.59 -5.54
N MET A 102 -7.31 0.84 -6.58
CA MET A 102 -6.45 -0.34 -6.46
C MET A 102 -5.22 -0.09 -7.31
N VAL A 103 -4.05 -0.54 -6.86
CA VAL A 103 -2.81 -0.42 -7.62
C VAL A 103 -2.14 -1.77 -7.72
N THR A 104 -1.84 -2.22 -8.94
CA THR A 104 -0.97 -3.39 -9.18
C THR A 104 0.44 -2.92 -9.52
N ILE A 105 1.43 -3.58 -8.93
CA ILE A 105 2.86 -3.29 -9.05
C ILE A 105 3.53 -4.61 -9.44
N GLU A 106 4.01 -4.72 -10.67
CA GLU A 106 4.52 -5.96 -11.25
C GLU A 106 6.04 -5.89 -11.45
N TRP A 107 6.76 -6.91 -10.97
CA TRP A 107 8.19 -7.14 -11.23
C TRP A 107 8.37 -8.49 -11.93
N ASN A 108 8.88 -8.46 -13.17
CA ASN A 108 9.18 -9.65 -13.96
C ASN A 108 10.69 -9.89 -13.99
N GLY A 109 11.24 -10.38 -12.89
CA GLY A 109 12.68 -10.61 -12.75
C GLY A 109 13.15 -12.00 -13.17
N ASN A 110 12.23 -12.95 -13.37
CA ASN A 110 12.55 -14.26 -13.93
C ASN A 110 12.30 -14.25 -15.45
N LYS A 111 13.20 -14.88 -16.21
CA LYS A 111 13.05 -15.02 -17.67
C LYS A 111 11.94 -16.00 -18.04
N ASN A 112 11.62 -16.93 -17.15
CA ASN A 112 10.57 -17.90 -17.35
C ASN A 112 9.21 -17.26 -17.03
N LYS A 113 8.17 -17.61 -17.78
CA LYS A 113 6.76 -17.20 -17.53
C LYS A 113 6.15 -17.91 -16.31
N SER A 114 6.92 -18.14 -15.25
CA SER A 114 6.42 -18.73 -14.01
C SER A 114 5.41 -17.79 -13.36
N LYS A 115 4.40 -18.36 -12.71
CA LYS A 115 3.41 -17.62 -11.91
C LYS A 115 4.13 -16.70 -10.91
N PRO A 116 3.70 -15.44 -10.76
CA PRO A 116 4.32 -14.52 -9.81
C PRO A 116 3.94 -14.90 -8.37
N LEU A 117 4.80 -14.57 -7.41
CA LEU A 117 4.40 -14.53 -6.01
C LEU A 117 3.63 -13.23 -5.74
N ALA A 118 2.42 -13.32 -5.20
CA ALA A 118 1.57 -12.18 -4.92
C ALA A 118 1.68 -11.71 -3.47
N PHE A 119 1.72 -10.38 -3.28
CA PHE A 119 1.68 -9.72 -1.99
C PHE A 119 0.53 -8.71 -1.99
N VAL A 120 -0.44 -8.91 -1.11
CA VAL A 120 -1.63 -8.04 -1.01
C VAL A 120 -1.56 -7.20 0.25
N GLY A 121 -1.81 -5.89 0.13
CA GLY A 121 -1.69 -4.95 1.25
C GLY A 121 -2.93 -4.08 1.45
N LYS A 122 -3.41 -4.02 2.70
CA LYS A 122 -4.42 -3.05 3.16
C LYS A 122 -3.85 -1.63 3.09
N GLY A 123 -4.56 -0.73 2.42
CA GLY A 123 -4.16 0.67 2.22
C GLY A 123 -5.23 1.66 2.66
N VAL A 124 -5.76 1.50 3.87
CA VAL A 124 -6.66 2.50 4.46
C VAL A 124 -5.82 3.66 4.95
N CYS A 125 -5.84 4.78 4.22
CA CYS A 125 -4.93 5.91 4.43
C CYS A 125 -5.23 6.69 5.72
N PHE A 126 -6.49 6.66 6.14
CA PHE A 126 -6.93 7.09 7.45
C PHE A 126 -8.21 6.33 7.80
N ASP A 127 -8.33 5.90 9.05
CA ASP A 127 -9.45 5.10 9.53
C ASP A 127 -10.13 5.76 10.73
N THR A 128 -11.26 6.40 10.49
CA THR A 128 -12.12 6.92 11.56
C THR A 128 -13.04 5.86 12.15
N GLY A 129 -13.16 4.69 11.50
CA GLY A 129 -14.20 3.69 11.69
C GLY A 129 -15.49 3.94 10.91
N GLY A 130 -15.59 5.06 10.18
CA GLY A 130 -16.77 5.40 9.39
C GLY A 130 -17.95 5.82 10.29
N ILE A 131 -19.15 5.30 10.02
CA ILE A 131 -20.33 5.54 10.86
C ILE A 131 -20.19 4.86 12.23
N SER A 132 -19.56 3.70 12.29
CA SER A 132 -19.07 3.04 13.51
C SER A 132 -17.82 3.74 14.04
N LEU A 133 -17.94 5.03 14.36
CA LEU A 133 -16.84 5.94 14.68
C LEU A 133 -16.00 5.45 15.88
N LYS A 134 -14.67 5.42 15.71
CA LYS A 134 -13.73 5.15 16.79
C LYS A 134 -13.78 6.23 17.88
N PRO A 135 -13.43 5.91 19.13
CA PRO A 135 -13.14 6.91 20.15
C PRO A 135 -12.01 7.84 19.71
N ALA A 136 -11.97 9.07 20.23
CA ALA A 136 -10.93 10.05 19.89
C ALA A 136 -9.52 9.58 20.26
N LYS A 137 -9.38 8.77 21.31
CA LYS A 137 -8.08 8.28 21.80
C LYS A 137 -7.42 7.39 20.75
N PHE A 138 -6.19 7.73 20.34
CA PHE A 138 -5.39 7.02 19.34
C PHE A 138 -5.94 7.10 17.90
N MET A 139 -6.97 7.91 17.63
CA MET A 139 -7.45 8.11 16.25
C MET A 139 -6.36 8.77 15.38
N GLU A 140 -5.49 9.57 15.97
CA GLU A 140 -4.32 10.17 15.30
C GLU A 140 -3.34 9.12 14.76
N ASP A 141 -3.24 7.94 15.38
CA ASP A 141 -2.38 6.85 14.94
C ASP A 141 -2.98 6.08 13.75
N MET A 142 -4.24 6.35 13.37
CA MET A 142 -4.92 5.66 12.27
C MET A 142 -4.38 6.06 10.89
N THR A 143 -3.38 6.95 10.83
CA THR A 143 -2.52 7.11 9.64
C THR A 143 -1.71 5.85 9.34
N TYR A 144 -1.46 5.00 10.34
CA TYR A 144 -0.70 3.77 10.17
C TYR A 144 -1.51 2.62 9.56
N ASP A 145 -2.82 2.78 9.35
CA ASP A 145 -3.72 1.72 8.90
C ASP A 145 -3.51 1.29 7.43
N MET A 146 -2.59 1.97 6.75
CA MET A 146 -2.06 1.64 5.44
C MET A 146 -0.69 0.95 5.48
N ALA A 147 -0.13 0.62 6.65
CA ALA A 147 1.21 0.04 6.79
C ALA A 147 1.39 -1.29 6.05
N GLY A 148 0.33 -2.08 5.91
CA GLY A 148 0.32 -3.28 5.08
C GLY A 148 0.64 -2.97 3.61
N SER A 149 -0.09 -2.02 3.01
CA SER A 149 0.20 -1.55 1.65
C SER A 149 1.58 -0.91 1.52
N ALA A 150 2.02 -0.12 2.51
CA ALA A 150 3.34 0.52 2.50
C ALA A 150 4.45 -0.52 2.44
N THR A 151 4.29 -1.60 3.21
CA THR A 151 5.22 -2.73 3.23
C THR A 151 5.29 -3.43 1.87
N VAL A 152 4.15 -3.66 1.22
CA VAL A 152 4.10 -4.21 -0.14
C VAL A 152 4.82 -3.28 -1.14
N VAL A 153 4.55 -1.98 -1.08
CA VAL A 153 5.17 -0.98 -1.96
C VAL A 153 6.70 -0.93 -1.77
N GLY A 154 7.17 -0.92 -0.52
CA GLY A 154 8.60 -0.96 -0.19
C GLY A 154 9.28 -2.27 -0.60
N LEU A 155 8.59 -3.40 -0.45
CA LEU A 155 9.04 -4.71 -0.93
C LEU A 155 9.23 -4.70 -2.45
N MET A 156 8.24 -4.21 -3.20
CA MET A 156 8.33 -4.17 -4.67
C MET A 156 9.49 -3.28 -5.15
N LYS A 157 9.71 -2.12 -4.51
CA LYS A 157 10.90 -1.28 -4.78
C LYS A 157 12.19 -2.06 -4.50
N THR A 158 12.26 -2.77 -3.38
CA THR A 158 13.43 -3.61 -3.00
C THR A 158 13.73 -4.67 -4.05
N LEU A 159 12.71 -5.40 -4.52
CA LEU A 159 12.88 -6.46 -5.52
C LEU A 159 13.42 -5.92 -6.84
N ALA A 160 12.90 -4.79 -7.30
CA ALA A 160 13.33 -4.14 -8.53
C ALA A 160 14.79 -3.64 -8.43
N LEU A 161 15.14 -2.92 -7.35
CA LEU A 161 16.50 -2.42 -7.13
C LEU A 161 17.54 -3.55 -7.04
N ARG A 162 17.17 -4.68 -6.45
CA ARG A 162 18.03 -5.88 -6.36
C ARG A 162 18.13 -6.64 -7.67
N LYS A 163 17.29 -6.32 -8.67
CA LYS A 163 17.07 -7.14 -9.86
C LYS A 163 16.80 -8.60 -9.48
N SER A 164 15.94 -8.81 -8.47
CA SER A 164 15.65 -10.13 -7.91
C SER A 164 15.16 -11.08 -9.01
N LYS A 165 15.69 -12.30 -9.04
CA LYS A 165 15.37 -13.32 -10.07
C LYS A 165 14.04 -14.05 -9.80
N ILE A 166 12.99 -13.29 -9.49
CA ILE A 166 11.64 -13.80 -9.23
C ILE A 166 10.63 -12.97 -10.01
N ASN A 167 9.48 -13.58 -10.33
CA ASN A 167 8.29 -12.83 -10.73
C ASN A 167 7.49 -12.53 -9.46
N ALA A 168 7.13 -11.27 -9.24
CA ALA A 168 6.36 -10.86 -8.07
C ALA A 168 5.34 -9.78 -8.46
N VAL A 169 4.20 -9.79 -7.78
CA VAL A 169 3.19 -8.76 -7.90
C VAL A 169 2.79 -8.25 -6.52
N GLY A 170 2.81 -6.93 -6.35
CA GLY A 170 2.18 -6.25 -5.22
C GLY A 170 0.83 -5.72 -5.65
N VAL A 171 -0.23 -5.98 -4.88
CA VAL A 171 -1.55 -5.39 -5.12
C VAL A 171 -2.04 -4.72 -3.85
N VAL A 172 -2.42 -3.45 -3.94
CA VAL A 172 -2.86 -2.68 -2.78
C VAL A 172 -4.20 -2.02 -3.05
N GLY A 173 -5.12 -2.11 -2.09
CA GLY A 173 -6.40 -1.40 -2.09
C GLY A 173 -6.28 -0.13 -1.25
N LEU A 174 -6.45 1.03 -1.87
CA LEU A 174 -6.25 2.35 -1.27
C LEU A 174 -7.59 3.05 -1.10
N VAL A 175 -7.96 3.32 0.15
CA VAL A 175 -9.20 4.00 0.52
C VAL A 175 -8.97 4.90 1.72
N GLU A 176 -9.95 5.72 2.08
CA GLU A 176 -9.99 6.48 3.32
C GLU A 176 -11.37 6.24 3.95
N ASN A 177 -11.41 5.73 5.18
CA ASN A 177 -12.65 5.37 5.87
C ASN A 177 -13.12 6.56 6.72
N MET A 178 -14.14 7.27 6.24
CA MET A 178 -14.63 8.52 6.81
C MET A 178 -16.14 8.45 7.05
N PRO A 179 -16.66 9.05 8.14
CA PRO A 179 -18.07 9.40 8.19
C PRO A 179 -18.37 10.45 7.11
N GLY A 180 -19.56 10.39 6.54
CA GLY A 180 -19.99 11.32 5.50
C GLY A 180 -21.42 11.03 5.07
N ALA A 181 -22.04 11.96 4.35
CA ALA A 181 -23.43 11.81 3.91
C ALA A 181 -23.67 10.56 3.02
N ASN A 182 -22.62 10.12 2.31
CA ASN A 182 -22.63 8.92 1.47
C ASN A 182 -21.90 7.73 2.11
N ALA A 183 -21.49 7.82 3.38
CA ALA A 183 -20.76 6.73 4.03
C ALA A 183 -21.61 5.47 4.12
N GLN A 184 -20.94 4.32 4.00
CA GLN A 184 -21.56 3.03 4.29
C GLN A 184 -22.04 2.99 5.75
N ARG A 185 -23.16 2.32 6.00
CA ARG A 185 -23.80 2.22 7.30
C ARG A 185 -23.80 0.78 7.82
N PRO A 186 -23.82 0.58 9.14
CA PRO A 186 -24.16 -0.70 9.73
C PRO A 186 -25.47 -1.25 9.16
N GLY A 187 -25.47 -2.50 8.69
CA GLY A 187 -26.60 -3.16 8.05
C GLY A 187 -26.67 -3.00 6.52
N ASP A 188 -25.82 -2.17 5.90
CA ASP A 188 -25.75 -2.12 4.43
C ASP A 188 -25.22 -3.46 3.89
N ILE A 189 -25.82 -3.94 2.79
CA ILE A 189 -25.37 -5.15 2.09
C ILE A 189 -24.66 -4.74 0.80
N VAL A 190 -23.44 -5.25 0.61
CA VAL A 190 -22.63 -5.02 -0.61
C VAL A 190 -22.35 -6.33 -1.33
N LYS A 191 -22.25 -6.28 -2.65
CA LYS A 191 -21.79 -7.42 -3.47
C LYS A 191 -20.31 -7.24 -3.82
N SER A 192 -19.45 -8.11 -3.29
CA SER A 192 -18.01 -8.09 -3.55
C SER A 192 -17.68 -8.44 -5.00
N TYR A 193 -16.41 -8.25 -5.37
CA TYR A 193 -15.86 -8.64 -6.67
C TYR A 193 -16.00 -10.15 -6.94
N SER A 194 -15.94 -11.00 -5.90
CA SER A 194 -16.20 -12.44 -6.02
C SER A 194 -17.67 -12.78 -6.31
N GLY A 195 -18.56 -11.79 -6.28
CA GLY A 195 -19.99 -11.97 -6.46
C GLY A 195 -20.76 -12.36 -5.20
N GLN A 196 -20.06 -12.59 -4.08
CA GLN A 196 -20.68 -12.85 -2.78
C GLN A 196 -21.30 -11.57 -2.20
N THR A 197 -22.39 -11.70 -1.45
CA THR A 197 -22.97 -10.58 -0.70
C THR A 197 -22.44 -10.57 0.73
N ILE A 198 -22.15 -9.37 1.24
CA ILE A 198 -21.60 -9.14 2.57
C ILE A 198 -22.51 -8.14 3.27
N GLU A 199 -23.08 -8.54 4.40
CA GLU A 199 -23.74 -7.61 5.32
C GLU A 199 -22.67 -6.93 6.19
N VAL A 200 -22.63 -5.59 6.14
CA VAL A 200 -21.64 -4.80 6.87
C VAL A 200 -22.23 -4.39 8.20
N LEU A 201 -21.99 -5.22 9.23
CA LEU A 201 -22.48 -4.95 10.59
C LEU A 201 -21.68 -3.88 11.33
N ASN A 202 -20.43 -3.64 10.93
CA ASN A 202 -19.55 -2.66 11.56
C ASN A 202 -18.63 -2.04 10.49
N THR A 203 -18.68 -0.72 10.35
CA THR A 203 -17.90 0.01 9.33
C THR A 203 -16.44 0.23 9.75
N ASP A 204 -16.08 -0.11 10.99
CA ASP A 204 -14.70 -0.20 11.51
C ASP A 204 -14.07 -1.58 11.27
N ALA A 205 -14.79 -2.46 10.57
CA ALA A 205 -14.26 -3.71 10.03
C ALA A 205 -14.00 -3.57 8.52
N GLU A 206 -13.48 -2.43 8.10
CA GLU A 206 -13.34 -2.00 6.71
C GLU A 206 -12.19 -2.71 5.97
N GLY A 207 -11.07 -2.97 6.66
CA GLY A 207 -9.88 -3.53 6.02
C GLY A 207 -10.14 -4.88 5.35
N ARG A 208 -11.01 -5.72 5.93
CA ARG A 208 -11.38 -7.02 5.33
C ARG A 208 -12.28 -6.86 4.11
N LEU A 209 -13.09 -5.80 4.01
CA LEU A 209 -13.90 -5.51 2.83
C LEU A 209 -13.01 -5.08 1.66
N VAL A 210 -12.05 -4.19 1.92
CA VAL A 210 -11.04 -3.79 0.93
C VAL A 210 -10.26 -5.01 0.46
N LEU A 211 -9.78 -5.85 1.39
CA LEU A 211 -8.98 -7.02 1.06
C LEU A 211 -9.78 -8.11 0.35
N ALA A 212 -11.07 -8.29 0.62
CA ALA A 212 -11.91 -9.29 -0.05
C ALA A 212 -11.90 -9.08 -1.58
N ASP A 213 -12.16 -7.85 -2.04
CA ASP A 213 -12.14 -7.55 -3.48
C ASP A 213 -10.73 -7.68 -4.07
N VAL A 214 -9.72 -7.16 -3.37
CA VAL A 214 -8.34 -7.15 -3.86
C VAL A 214 -7.75 -8.55 -3.96
N LEU A 215 -8.03 -9.43 -2.99
CA LEU A 215 -7.56 -10.82 -2.98
C LEU A 215 -8.15 -11.60 -4.15
N THR A 216 -9.48 -11.57 -4.31
CA THR A 216 -10.15 -12.28 -5.42
C THR A 216 -9.65 -11.78 -6.78
N TYR A 217 -9.51 -10.46 -6.95
CA TYR A 217 -8.93 -9.91 -8.18
C TYR A 217 -7.50 -10.41 -8.44
N THR A 218 -6.69 -10.45 -7.38
CA THR A 218 -5.29 -10.87 -7.48
C THR A 218 -5.19 -12.33 -7.91
N GLU A 219 -5.98 -13.21 -7.30
CA GLU A 219 -6.07 -14.62 -7.66
C GLU A 219 -6.52 -14.81 -9.13
N GLU A 220 -7.63 -14.19 -9.54
CA GLU A 220 -8.14 -14.36 -10.91
C GLU A 220 -7.17 -13.85 -11.97
N LYS A 221 -6.54 -12.70 -11.72
CA LYS A 221 -5.68 -12.06 -12.71
C LYS A 221 -4.30 -12.69 -12.83
N PHE A 222 -3.71 -13.09 -11.71
CA PHE A 222 -2.32 -13.55 -11.66
C PHE A 222 -2.17 -15.07 -11.49
N LYS A 223 -3.29 -15.79 -11.30
CA LYS A 223 -3.40 -17.25 -11.18
C LYS A 223 -2.51 -17.83 -10.10
#